data_AF-A0A0H4VLK7-F1
#
_entry.id   AF-A0A0H4VLK7-F1
#
_cell.length_a   1.000
_cell.length_b   1.000
_cell.length_c   1.000
_cell.angle_alpha   90.00
_cell.angle_beta   90.00
_cell.angle_gamma   90.00
#
_symmetry.space_group_name_H-M   'P 1'
#
loop_
_entity.id
_entity.type
_entity.pdbx_description
1 polymer ?
#
loop_
_entity_poly.entity_id
_entity_poly.type
_entity_poly.pdbx_seq_one_letter_code
_entity_poly.pdbx_strand_id
1 'polypeptide(L)' 'MREQLKSKLDKMQMEVIRDCQNVEDVQLMLGIFSQMNEALNQIPDTMNKPKGAKRGRKPKNAEANS' A
#
# COMPACT_ATOMS: atom_id res chain seq x y z
N MET A 1 -6.33 5.24 -2.43
CA MET A 1 -5.39 4.67 -3.43
C MET A 1 -5.27 3.15 -3.27
N ARG A 2 -4.90 2.64 -2.09
CA ARG A 2 -4.85 1.19 -1.81
C ARG A 2 -6.18 0.48 -2.09
N GLU A 3 -7.30 0.94 -1.55
CA GLU A 3 -8.62 0.34 -1.83
C GLU A 3 -9.02 0.37 -3.31
N GLN A 4 -8.70 1.44 -4.02
CA GLN A 4 -8.96 1.55 -5.47
C GLN A 4 -8.15 0.52 -6.26
N LEU A 5 -6.88 0.32 -5.88
CA LEU A 5 -6.02 -0.70 -6.49
C LEU A 5 -6.48 -2.11 -6.15
N LYS A 6 -6.93 -2.36 -4.92
CA LYS A 6 -7.53 -3.63 -4.50
C LYS A 6 -8.77 -3.95 -5.34
N SER A 7 -9.70 -3.02 -5.44
CA SER A 7 -10.91 -3.21 -6.26
C SER A 7 -10.59 -3.46 -7.74
N LYS A 8 -9.53 -2.84 -8.27
CA LYS A 8 -9.06 -3.08 -9.64
C LYS A 8 -8.44 -4.48 -9.79
N LEU A 9 -7.64 -4.93 -8.82
CA LEU A 9 -7.09 -6.29 -8.79
C LEU A 9 -8.20 -7.34 -8.75
N ASP A 10 -9.23 -7.14 -7.91
CA ASP A 10 -10.35 -8.08 -7.81
C ASP A 10 -11.11 -8.20 -9.14
N LYS A 11 -11.32 -7.09 -9.86
CA LYS A 11 -11.95 -7.10 -11.19
C LYS A 11 -11.09 -7.85 -12.21
N MET A 12 -9.79 -7.58 -12.25
CA MET A 12 -8.86 -8.27 -13.14
C MET A 12 -8.80 -9.77 -12.85
N GLN A 13 -8.82 -10.16 -11.57
CA GLN A 13 -8.88 -11.57 -11.17
C GLN A 13 -10.11 -12.26 -11.76
N MET A 14 -11.29 -11.64 -11.64
CA MET A 14 -12.53 -12.20 -12.18
C MET A 14 -12.54 -12.28 -13.71
N GLU A 15 -11.95 -11.31 -14.40
CA GLU A 15 -11.81 -11.33 -15.87
C GLU A 15 -10.87 -12.46 -16.31
N VAL A 16 -9.67 -12.54 -15.73
CA VAL A 16 -8.66 -13.55 -16.09
C VAL A 16 -9.12 -14.97 -15.78
N ILE A 17 -9.79 -15.20 -14.64
CA ILE A 17 -10.28 -16.53 -14.28
C ILE A 17 -11.35 -17.04 -15.27
N ARG A 18 -12.16 -16.14 -15.84
CA ARG A 18 -13.18 -16.51 -16.83
C ARG A 18 -12.59 -17.01 -18.14
N ASP A 19 -11.38 -16.55 -18.47
CA ASP A 19 -10.67 -16.94 -19.69
C ASP A 19 -9.84 -18.23 -19.51
N CYS A 20 -9.70 -18.73 -18.28
CA CYS A 20 -8.97 -19.97 -18.01
C CYS A 20 -9.74 -21.20 -18.52
N GLN A 21 -9.03 -22.11 -19.19
CA GLN A 21 -9.66 -23.27 -19.84
C GLN A 21 -9.65 -24.55 -18.98
N ASN A 22 -8.84 -24.57 -17.93
CA ASN A 22 -8.69 -25.72 -17.03
C ASN A 22 -8.45 -25.27 -15.59
N VAL A 23 -8.54 -26.23 -14.66
CA VAL A 23 -8.43 -25.97 -13.23
C VAL A 23 -7.02 -25.57 -12.81
N GLU A 24 -5.99 -26.08 -13.49
CA GLU A 24 -4.58 -25.79 -13.19
C GLU A 24 -4.27 -24.31 -13.46
N ASP A 25 -4.76 -23.77 -14.58
CA ASP A 25 -4.63 -22.35 -14.93
C ASP A 25 -5.37 -21.47 -13.91
N VAL A 26 -6.57 -21.86 -13.49
CA VAL A 26 -7.33 -21.12 -12.45
C VAL A 26 -6.54 -21.08 -11.14
N GLN A 27 -5.96 -22.21 -10.72
CA GLN A 27 -5.17 -22.30 -9.49
C GLN A 27 -3.89 -21.45 -9.57
N LEU A 28 -3.20 -21.49 -10.71
CA LEU A 28 -2.01 -20.67 -10.95
C LEU A 28 -2.35 -19.17 -10.87
N MET A 29 -3.41 -18.74 -11.54
CA MET A 29 -3.83 -17.34 -11.56
C MET A 29 -4.28 -16.88 -10.17
N LEU A 30 -5.05 -17.68 -9.44
CA LEU A 30 -5.42 -17.39 -8.05
C LEU A 30 -4.19 -17.21 -7.14
N GLY A 31 -3.16 -18.04 -7.32
CA GLY A 31 -1.89 -17.92 -6.60
C GLY A 31 -1.20 -16.57 -6.88
N ILE A 32 -1.14 -16.16 -8.14
CA ILE A 32 -0.57 -14.87 -8.56
C ILE A 32 -1.36 -13.71 -7.93
N PHE A 33 -2.68 -13.71 -8.03
CA PHE A 33 -3.51 -12.65 -7.45
C PHE A 33 -3.41 -12.58 -5.92
N SER A 34 -3.24 -13.72 -5.24
CA SER A 34 -2.96 -13.74 -3.80
C SER A 34 -1.66 -13.00 -3.47
N GLN A 35 -0.58 -13.29 -4.19
CA GLN A 35 0.71 -12.61 -4.01
C GLN A 35 0.61 -11.11 -4.32
N MET A 36 -0.12 -10.72 -5.36
CA MET A 36 -0.34 -9.32 -5.70
C MET A 36 -1.12 -8.57 -4.60
N ASN A 37 -2.12 -9.21 -4.00
CA ASN A 37 -2.89 -8.64 -2.90
C ASN A 37 -2.04 -8.50 -1.63
N GLU A 38 -1.16 -9.48 -1.34
CA GLU A 38 -0.18 -9.38 -0.25
C GLU A 38 0.80 -8.23 -0.47
N ALA A 39 1.34 -8.07 -1.68
CA ALA A 39 2.22 -6.96 -2.03
C ALA A 39 1.50 -5.61 -1.88
N LEU A 40 0.24 -5.52 -2.33
CA LEU A 40 -0.59 -4.33 -2.16
C LEU A 40 -0.77 -3.97 -0.68
N ASN A 41 -0.96 -4.98 0.17
CA ASN A 41 -1.13 -4.81 1.60
C ASN A 41 0.14 -4.35 2.33
N GLN A 42 1.30 -4.37 1.66
CA GLN A 42 2.55 -3.82 2.18
C GLN A 42 2.78 -2.35 1.77
N ILE A 43 2.05 -1.81 0.78
CA ILE A 43 2.20 -0.42 0.32
C ILE A 43 1.70 0.52 1.41
N PRO A 44 2.57 1.25 2.14
CA PRO A 44 2.12 2.08 3.25
C PRO A 44 1.11 3.12 2.76
N ASP A 45 0.12 3.46 3.59
CA ASP A 45 -0.83 4.54 3.32
C ASP A 45 -0.12 5.91 3.50
N THR A 46 0.97 6.14 2.76
CA THR A 46 1.70 7.40 2.71
C THR A 46 0.94 8.41 1.84
N MET A 47 -0.27 8.72 2.27
CA MET A 47 -0.86 10.04 2.06
C MET A 47 -1.25 10.74 3.37
N ASN A 48 -0.82 10.19 4.53
CA ASN A 48 -0.69 10.97 5.75
C ASN A 48 0.72 11.60 5.81
N LYS A 49 0.80 12.86 5.35
CA LYS A 49 1.88 13.83 5.55
C LYS A 49 2.84 13.50 6.71
N PRO A 50 4.18 13.58 6.54
CA PRO A 50 5.00 14.14 7.59
C PRO A 50 4.79 15.66 7.58
N LYS A 51 3.74 16.15 8.26
CA LYS A 51 3.62 17.59 8.58
C LYS A 51 4.54 17.87 9.77
N GLY A 52 5.85 17.79 9.51
CA GLY A 52 6.89 17.92 10.52
C GLY A 52 8.23 18.42 9.96
N ALA A 53 8.26 18.91 8.72
CA ALA A 53 9.39 19.70 8.22
C ALA A 53 9.31 21.13 8.79
N LYS A 54 9.57 21.27 10.10
CA LYS A 54 10.19 22.43 10.74
C LYS A 54 10.82 21.96 12.06
N ARG A 55 11.98 21.30 11.99
CA ARG A 55 13.00 21.46 13.06
C ARG A 55 13.50 22.92 12.97
N GLY A 56 12.63 23.83 13.37
CA GLY A 56 12.93 25.23 13.56
C GLY A 56 13.89 25.33 14.73
N ARG A 57 15.18 25.35 14.38
CA ARG A 57 16.25 25.92 15.20
C ARG A 57 15.76 27.21 15.85
N LYS A 58 15.53 27.19 17.16
CA LYS A 58 15.66 28.37 18.02
C LYS A 58 16.74 28.04 19.04
N PRO A 59 17.94 28.63 18.93
CA PRO A 59 18.85 28.71 20.05
C PRO A 59 18.40 29.91 20.90
N LYS A 60 18.09 29.69 22.18
CA LYS A 60 18.19 30.75 23.18
C LYS A 60 18.68 30.12 24.48
N ASN A 61 20.00 30.19 24.67
CA ASN A 61 20.54 30.49 25.99
C ASN A 61 19.81 31.74 26.52
N ALA A 62 19.32 31.66 27.75
CA ALA A 62 19.25 32.79 28.66
C ALA A 62 19.20 32.20 30.07
N GLU A 63 20.27 32.45 30.81
CA GLU A 63 20.46 32.15 32.21
C GLU A 63 19.35 32.76 33.08
N ALA A 64 19.03 32.12 34.20
CA ALA A 64 18.77 32.81 35.47
C ALA A 64 18.82 31.82 36.63
N ASN A 65 19.90 31.93 37.38
CA ASN A 65 20.14 31.44 38.73
C ASN A 65 19.20 32.17 39.71
N SER A 66 18.59 31.45 40.68
CA SER A 66 18.30 31.85 42.08
C SER A 66 17.52 30.76 42.80
#